data_AF-A0A2S2N4U9-F1
#
_entry.id   AF-A0A2S2N4U9-F1
#
_cell.length_a   1.000
_cell.length_b   1.000
_cell.length_c   1.000
_cell.angle_alpha   90.00
_cell.angle_beta   90.00
_cell.angle_gamma   90.00
#
_symmetry.space_group_name_H-M   'P 1'
#
loop_
_entity.id
_entity.type
_entity.pdbx_description
1 polymer ?
#
loop_
_entity_poly.entity_id
_entity_poly.type
_entity_poly.pdbx_seq_one_letter_code
_entity_poly.pdbx_strand_id
1 'polypeptide(L)'
;RGEERAATPPARPQRDRRTQREPGKMQGTMAECTELEWAVQVLVNNFDKYSSRCCCCKNPRRISKKDFRKMLSRELNHMLTDTGNRRAADKLICDLDENKDGRISFEEYWTLIGGIASPIAQIIRQQEQSVKHTK
;
A
#
# COMPACT_ATOMS: atom_id res chain seq x y z
N ARG A 1 -40.24 13.64 -65.43
CA ARG A 1 -40.38 12.17 -65.50
C ARG A 1 -38.96 11.60 -65.49
N GLY A 2 -38.44 10.95 -64.47
CA GLY A 2 -38.79 10.76 -63.07
C GLY A 2 -37.45 10.52 -62.37
N GLU A 3 -37.22 11.21 -61.26
CA GLU A 3 -35.98 11.10 -60.49
C GLU A 3 -35.98 9.76 -59.74
N GLU A 4 -35.12 8.83 -60.14
CA GLU A 4 -34.94 7.56 -59.42
C GLU A 4 -34.02 7.80 -58.22
N ARG A 5 -34.64 8.08 -57.08
CA ARG A 5 -34.00 8.22 -55.78
C ARG A 5 -33.47 6.85 -55.34
N ALA A 6 -32.18 6.62 -55.52
CA ALA A 6 -31.50 5.48 -54.93
C ALA A 6 -31.47 5.62 -53.39
N ALA A 7 -32.14 4.68 -52.73
CA ALA A 7 -32.36 4.62 -51.29
C ALA A 7 -31.06 4.42 -50.50
N THR A 8 -30.89 5.20 -49.43
CA THR A 8 -29.83 5.07 -48.43
C THR A 8 -30.07 3.83 -47.55
N PRO A 9 -29.06 2.96 -47.30
CA PRO A 9 -29.23 1.86 -46.36
C PRO A 9 -29.18 2.34 -44.89
N PRO A 10 -29.92 1.69 -43.97
CA PRO A 10 -30.00 2.11 -42.58
C PRO A 10 -28.71 1.79 -41.79
N ALA A 11 -28.40 2.69 -40.86
CA ALA A 11 -27.28 2.60 -39.94
C ALA A 11 -27.31 1.31 -39.11
N ARG A 12 -26.17 0.60 -39.07
CA ARG A 12 -25.96 -0.57 -38.20
C ARG A 12 -25.50 -0.09 -36.81
N PRO A 13 -26.09 -0.55 -35.70
CA PRO A 13 -25.63 -0.15 -34.37
C PRO A 13 -24.32 -0.88 -34.06
N GLN A 14 -23.19 -0.17 -34.08
CA GLN A 14 -21.95 -0.70 -33.52
C GLN A 14 -22.04 -0.61 -31.99
N ARG A 15 -22.32 -1.78 -31.42
CA ARG A 15 -22.39 -2.05 -29.99
C ARG A 15 -21.03 -1.75 -29.35
N ASP A 16 -21.05 -0.88 -28.34
CA ASP A 16 -19.94 -0.65 -27.42
C ASP A 16 -19.37 -1.98 -26.91
N ARG A 17 -18.09 -2.24 -27.18
CA ARG A 17 -17.28 -3.19 -26.41
C ARG A 17 -16.10 -2.45 -25.81
N ARG A 18 -16.42 -1.72 -24.74
CA ARG A 18 -15.50 -1.45 -23.65
C ARG A 18 -15.15 -2.78 -22.97
N THR A 19 -14.28 -3.57 -23.59
CA THR A 19 -13.71 -4.76 -22.93
C THR A 19 -12.69 -4.26 -21.93
N GLN A 20 -13.05 -4.43 -20.67
CA GLN A 20 -12.24 -4.12 -19.51
C GLN A 20 -10.88 -4.82 -19.63
N ARG A 21 -9.80 -4.07 -19.38
CA ARG A 21 -8.52 -4.66 -19.00
C ARG A 21 -8.72 -5.22 -17.59
N GLU A 22 -8.84 -6.53 -17.48
CA GLU A 22 -8.59 -7.25 -16.24
C GLU A 22 -7.10 -7.12 -15.92
N PRO A 23 -6.66 -6.44 -14.84
CA PRO A 23 -5.29 -6.59 -14.37
C PRO A 23 -5.20 -7.98 -13.74
N GLY A 24 -4.56 -8.89 -14.47
CA GLY A 24 -4.29 -10.26 -14.04
C GLY A 24 -3.80 -10.29 -12.59
N LYS A 25 -4.61 -10.92 -11.74
CA LYS A 25 -4.17 -11.45 -10.46
C LYS A 25 -2.96 -12.35 -10.75
N MET A 26 -1.77 -11.93 -10.31
CA MET A 26 -0.66 -12.86 -10.11
C MET A 26 -1.08 -13.78 -8.96
N GLN A 27 -1.79 -14.86 -9.29
CA GLN A 27 -1.92 -16.02 -8.43
C GLN A 27 -0.62 -16.82 -8.55
N GLY A 28 0.37 -16.39 -7.76
CA GLY A 28 1.48 -17.26 -7.40
C GLY A 28 0.97 -18.28 -6.39
N THR A 29 1.17 -19.55 -6.68
CA THR A 29 0.92 -20.70 -5.81
C THR A 29 1.60 -20.47 -4.45
N MET A 30 0.83 -20.18 -3.41
CA MET A 30 1.31 -20.11 -2.03
C MET A 30 1.62 -21.54 -1.55
N ALA A 31 2.85 -21.99 -1.79
CA ALA A 31 3.42 -23.14 -1.13
C ALA A 31 4.01 -22.68 0.22
N GLU A 32 3.51 -23.26 1.32
CA GLU A 32 4.08 -23.34 2.69
C GLU A 32 5.17 -22.30 3.02
N CYS A 33 4.82 -21.01 3.12
CA CYS A 33 5.69 -20.01 3.75
C CYS A 33 5.42 -20.01 5.25
N THR A 34 6.48 -19.93 6.06
CA THR A 34 6.36 -19.68 7.49
C THR A 34 5.63 -18.36 7.76
N GLU A 35 5.04 -18.21 8.94
CA GLU A 35 4.35 -16.97 9.33
C GLU A 35 5.28 -15.74 9.21
N LEU A 36 6.58 -15.93 9.48
CA LEU A 36 7.58 -14.87 9.37
C LEU A 36 7.86 -14.49 7.91
N GLU A 37 8.05 -15.47 7.02
CA GLU A 37 8.22 -15.21 5.59
C GLU A 37 7.00 -14.49 5.00
N TRP A 38 5.80 -14.92 5.42
CA TRP A 38 4.56 -14.27 5.02
C TRP A 38 4.49 -12.83 5.55
N ALA A 39 4.85 -12.58 6.81
CA ALA A 39 4.88 -11.23 7.37
C ALA A 39 5.85 -10.31 6.63
N VAL A 40 7.05 -10.79 6.29
CA VAL A 40 8.02 -10.04 5.48
C VAL A 40 7.44 -9.72 4.10
N GLN A 41 6.81 -10.70 3.45
CA GLN A 41 6.19 -10.49 2.15
C GLN A 41 5.01 -9.51 2.21
N VAL A 42 4.21 -9.54 3.27
CA VAL A 42 3.14 -8.57 3.53
C VAL A 42 3.72 -7.17 3.66
N LEU A 43 4.84 -6.99 4.38
CA LEU A 43 5.49 -5.68 4.54
C LEU A 43 5.97 -5.12 3.20
N VAL A 44 6.62 -5.95 2.37
CA VAL A 44 7.10 -5.54 1.04
C VAL A 44 5.93 -5.23 0.11
N ASN A 45 4.90 -6.09 0.08
CA ASN A 45 3.71 -5.88 -0.75
C ASN A 45 2.94 -4.62 -0.34
N ASN A 46 2.91 -4.31 0.95
CA ASN A 46 2.30 -3.08 1.45
C ASN A 46 3.05 -1.85 0.94
N PHE A 47 4.37 -1.84 1.06
CA PHE A 47 5.20 -0.76 0.52
C PHE A 47 4.95 -0.57 -0.99
N ASP A 48 5.01 -1.66 -1.77
CA ASP A 48 4.81 -1.62 -3.21
C ASP A 48 3.40 -1.11 -3.60
N LYS A 49 2.37 -1.45 -2.82
CA LYS A 49 0.98 -1.00 -3.01
C LYS A 49 0.82 0.52 -2.91
N TYR A 50 1.60 1.18 -2.05
CA TYR A 50 1.54 2.63 -1.87
C TYR A 50 2.67 3.39 -2.59
N SER A 51 3.69 2.68 -3.05
CA SER A 51 4.72 3.25 -3.91
C SER A 51 4.13 3.65 -5.27
N SER A 52 4.58 4.79 -5.80
CA SER A 52 4.19 5.18 -7.14
C SER A 52 4.81 4.20 -8.15
N ARG A 53 3.98 3.58 -9.01
CA ARG A 53 4.48 2.86 -10.18
C ARG A 53 5.08 3.89 -11.14
N CYS A 54 6.37 4.15 -11.02
CA CYS A 54 7.07 4.85 -12.09
C CYS A 54 7.00 3.94 -13.32
N CYS A 55 6.39 4.42 -14.40
CA CYS A 55 6.31 3.75 -15.69
C CYS A 55 7.71 3.52 -16.32
N CYS A 56 8.75 4.06 -15.71
CA CYS A 56 10.14 3.85 -16.06
C CYS A 56 10.84 3.06 -14.94
N CYS A 57 11.33 1.86 -15.24
CA CYS A 57 12.01 0.95 -14.31
C CYS A 57 13.35 1.48 -13.75
N LYS A 58 13.71 2.74 -14.00
CA LYS A 58 15.01 3.32 -13.67
C LYS A 58 15.06 4.00 -12.31
N ASN A 59 13.92 4.35 -11.73
CA ASN A 59 13.90 5.00 -10.42
C ASN A 59 13.51 4.00 -9.31
N PRO A 60 14.20 4.03 -8.16
CA PRO A 60 13.81 3.24 -7.01
C PRO A 60 12.37 3.57 -6.62
N ARG A 61 11.60 2.55 -6.22
CA ARG A 61 10.23 2.76 -5.75
C ARG A 61 10.26 3.58 -4.47
N ARG A 62 9.46 4.64 -4.43
CA ARG A 62 9.29 5.51 -3.27
C ARG A 62 7.82 5.86 -3.08
N ILE A 63 7.44 6.10 -1.84
CA ILE A 63 6.10 6.51 -1.44
C ILE A 63 6.09 8.03 -1.27
N SER A 64 5.12 8.72 -1.86
CA SER A 64 4.94 10.15 -1.59
C SER A 64 4.46 10.37 -0.14
N LYS A 65 4.76 11.51 0.48
CA LYS A 65 4.22 11.83 1.83
C LYS A 65 2.70 11.68 1.92
N LYS A 66 1.99 12.00 0.84
CA LYS A 66 0.53 11.85 0.73
C LYS A 66 0.10 10.39 0.76
N ASP A 67 0.72 9.54 -0.04
CA ASP A 67 0.40 8.12 -0.11
C ASP A 67 0.81 7.38 1.17
N PHE A 68 1.89 7.84 1.80
CA PHE A 68 2.35 7.30 3.07
C PHE A 68 1.37 7.61 4.21
N ARG A 69 0.85 8.85 4.31
CA ARG A 69 -0.26 9.16 5.24
C ARG A 69 -1.48 8.28 5.01
N LYS A 70 -1.81 8.02 3.74
CA LYS A 70 -2.92 7.16 3.37
C LYS A 70 -2.68 5.70 3.80
N MET A 71 -1.46 5.20 3.65
CA MET A 71 -1.05 3.88 4.13
C MET A 71 -1.23 3.77 5.64
N LEU A 72 -0.67 4.70 6.42
CA LEU A 72 -0.79 4.71 7.88
C LEU A 72 -2.25 4.71 8.35
N SER A 73 -3.08 5.53 7.70
CA SER A 73 -4.50 5.64 8.04
C SER A 73 -5.33 4.41 7.66
N ARG A 74 -4.85 3.54 6.77
CA ARG A 74 -5.59 2.36 6.27
C ARG A 74 -5.11 1.07 6.88
N GLU A 75 -3.80 0.89 6.92
CA GLU A 75 -3.16 -0.37 7.30
C GLU A 75 -2.87 -0.39 8.81
N LEU A 76 -2.66 0.78 9.43
CA LEU A 76 -2.40 0.93 10.87
C LEU A 76 -3.51 1.71 11.59
N ASN A 77 -4.73 1.69 11.05
CA ASN A 77 -5.87 2.48 11.53
C ASN A 77 -6.22 2.23 12.99
N HIS A 78 -6.09 0.99 13.48
CA HIS A 78 -6.38 0.59 14.86
C HIS A 78 -5.22 0.87 15.83
N MET A 79 -4.00 1.02 15.29
CA MET A 79 -2.79 1.32 16.07
C MET A 79 -2.59 2.84 16.21
N LEU A 80 -3.08 3.62 15.24
CA LEU A 80 -2.93 5.08 15.18
C LEU A 80 -4.26 5.84 15.41
N THR A 81 -5.20 5.25 16.14
CA THR A 81 -6.54 5.83 16.39
C THR A 81 -6.52 7.12 17.20
N ASP A 82 -5.62 7.24 18.18
CA ASP A 82 -5.55 8.40 19.05
C ASP A 82 -4.99 9.64 18.33
N THR A 83 -5.54 10.81 18.65
CA THR A 83 -5.07 12.11 18.17
C THR A 83 -3.59 12.37 18.51
N GLY A 84 -3.10 11.83 19.64
CA GLY A 84 -1.67 11.78 19.97
C GLY A 84 -0.87 10.95 18.96
N ASN A 85 -1.37 9.77 18.61
CA ASN A 85 -0.72 8.88 17.64
C ASN A 85 -0.71 9.45 16.21
N ARG A 86 -1.72 10.25 15.83
CA ARG A 86 -1.70 10.97 14.53
C ARG A 86 -0.64 12.07 14.48
N ARG A 87 -0.49 12.86 15.55
CA ARG A 87 0.58 13.87 15.64
C ARG A 87 1.96 13.21 15.66
N ALA A 88 2.10 12.09 16.37
CA ALA A 88 3.31 11.28 16.36
C ALA A 88 3.60 10.75 14.96
N ALA A 89 2.58 10.28 14.21
CA ALA A 89 2.73 9.85 12.83
C ALA A 89 3.19 10.99 11.90
N ASP A 90 2.60 12.19 12.01
CA ASP A 90 3.05 13.35 11.24
C ASP A 90 4.48 13.77 11.58
N LYS A 91 4.87 13.72 12.85
CA LYS A 91 6.26 13.95 13.27
C LYS A 91 7.19 12.88 12.71
N LEU A 92 6.78 11.61 12.75
CA LEU A 92 7.52 10.49 12.16
C LEU A 92 7.71 10.65 10.65
N ILE A 93 6.71 11.13 9.92
CA ILE A 93 6.83 11.40 8.49
C ILE A 93 7.89 12.47 8.20
N CYS A 94 7.99 13.48 9.07
CA CYS A 94 9.01 14.52 8.95
C CYS A 94 10.40 14.03 9.37
N ASP A 95 10.48 13.23 10.43
CA ASP A 95 11.73 12.73 10.98
C ASP A 95 12.35 11.63 10.08
N LEU A 96 11.53 10.87 9.35
CA LEU A 96 11.98 9.81 8.45
C LEU A 96 12.44 10.29 7.07
N ASP A 97 12.04 11.49 6.63
CA ASP A 97 12.51 12.08 5.37
C ASP A 97 13.91 12.69 5.59
N GLU A 98 14.87 11.84 6.00
CA GLU A 98 16.22 12.26 6.42
C GLU A 98 16.98 12.95 5.29
N ASN A 99 16.79 12.46 4.06
CA ASN A 99 17.36 13.04 2.84
C ASN A 99 16.56 14.25 2.31
N LYS A 100 15.42 14.57 2.93
CA LYS A 100 14.54 15.70 2.60
C LYS A 100 14.11 15.76 1.14
N ASP A 101 14.07 14.62 0.46
CA ASP A 101 13.66 14.55 -0.94
C ASP A 101 12.13 14.54 -1.09
N GLY A 102 11.40 14.49 0.03
CA GLY A 102 9.95 14.50 0.06
C GLY A 102 9.32 13.15 -0.25
N ARG A 103 10.11 12.07 -0.29
CA ARG A 103 9.69 10.71 -0.66
C ARG A 103 10.29 9.66 0.28
N ILE A 104 9.43 8.77 0.75
CA ILE A 104 9.81 7.69 1.64
C ILE A 104 10.33 6.50 0.82
N SER A 105 11.61 6.19 0.99
CA SER A 105 12.28 4.98 0.51
C SER A 105 11.89 3.75 1.33
N PHE A 106 12.27 2.56 0.87
CA PHE A 106 11.99 1.33 1.61
C PHE A 106 12.70 1.27 2.97
N GLU A 107 13.93 1.78 3.05
CA GLU A 107 14.69 1.82 4.30
C GLU A 107 14.03 2.75 5.34
N GLU A 108 13.63 3.95 4.91
CA GLU A 108 12.89 4.90 5.77
C GLU A 108 11.53 4.30 6.20
N TYR A 109 10.86 3.57 5.31
CA TYR A 109 9.66 2.79 5.66
C TYR A 109 9.96 1.70 6.69
N TRP A 110 11.06 0.95 6.55
CA TRP A 110 11.42 -0.12 7.48
C TRP A 110 11.75 0.43 8.88
N THR A 111 12.47 1.54 8.95
CA THR A 111 12.76 2.26 10.20
C THR A 111 11.47 2.65 10.94
N LEU A 112 10.43 3.11 10.21
CA LEU A 112 9.11 3.34 10.81
C LEU A 112 8.56 2.07 11.47
N ILE A 113 8.50 0.97 10.70
CA ILE A 113 7.91 -0.28 11.17
C ILE A 113 8.63 -0.77 12.43
N GLY A 114 9.96 -0.67 12.46
CA GLY A 114 10.76 -0.93 13.65
C GLY A 114 10.39 -0.03 14.84
N GLY A 115 10.20 1.28 14.59
CA GLY A 115 9.77 2.24 15.61
C GLY A 115 8.39 1.94 16.19
N ILE A 116 7.44 1.47 15.37
CA ILE A 116 6.10 1.06 15.83
C ILE A 116 6.14 -0.27 16.56
N ALA A 117 6.96 -1.22 16.09
CA ALA A 117 7.10 -2.54 16.70
C ALA A 117 7.80 -2.48 18.07
N SER A 118 8.69 -1.50 18.30
CA SER A 118 9.48 -1.40 19.54
C SER A 118 8.62 -1.28 20.81
N PRO A 119 7.61 -0.37 20.90
CA PRO A 119 6.67 -0.35 22.02
C PRO A 119 5.91 -1.67 22.21
N ILE A 120 5.49 -2.33 21.12
CA ILE A 120 4.77 -3.61 21.17
C ILE A 120 5.68 -4.70 21.75
N ALA A 121 6.93 -4.76 21.30
CA ALA A 121 7.92 -5.68 21.83
C ALA A 121 8.15 -5.47 23.33
N GLN A 122 8.13 -4.22 23.80
CA GLN A 122 8.22 -3.90 25.23
C GLN A 122 6.99 -4.40 26.00
N ILE A 123 5.78 -4.22 25.46
CA ILE A 123 4.53 -4.69 26.09
C ILE A 123 4.52 -6.22 26.21
N ILE A 124 4.89 -6.94 25.14
CA ILE A 124 4.96 -8.41 25.14
C ILE A 124 5.93 -8.89 26.23
N ARG A 125 7.11 -8.30 26.31
CA ARG A 125 8.10 -8.62 27.35
C ARG A 125 7.60 -8.35 28.77
N GLN A 126 6.83 -7.28 28.98
CA GLN A 126 6.25 -6.96 30.29
C GLN A 126 5.13 -7.93 30.69
N GLN A 127 4.30 -8.36 29.74
CA GLN A 127 3.26 -9.38 29.97
C GLN A 127 3.87 -10.75 30.33
N GLU A 128 5.01 -11.11 29.76
CA GLU A 128 5.73 -12.34 30.15
C GLU A 128 6.30 -12.29 31.58
N GLN A 129 6.60 -11.10 32.10
CA GLN A 129 7.11 -10.90 33.46
C GLN A 129 5.98 -10.89 34.51
N SER A 130 4.82 -10.32 34.18
CA SER A 130 3.67 -10.32 35.09
C SER A 130 3.12 -11.73 35.32
N VAL A 131 3.14 -12.61 34.31
CA VAL A 131 2.72 -14.03 34.46
C VAL A 131 3.66 -14.82 35.39
N LYS A 132 4.92 -14.40 35.56
CA LYS A 132 5.92 -15.07 36.41
C LYS A 132 5.84 -14.66 37.89
N HIS A 133 5.08 -13.62 38.25
CA HIS A 133 4.90 -13.19 39.65
C HIS A 133 3.54 -13.58 40.24
N THR A 134 2.65 -14.16 39.42
CA THR A 134 1.33 -14.65 39.85
C THR A 134 1.25 -16.18 39.95
N LYS A 135 2.38 -16.88 39.91
CA LYS A 135 2.48 -18.33 40.13
C LYS A 135 3.40 -18.65 41.30
#